data_AF-A0A9R1RP03-F1
#
_entry.id   AF-A0A9R1RP03-F1
#
_cell.length_a   1.000
_cell.length_b   1.000
_cell.length_c   1.000
_cell.angle_alpha   90.00
_cell.angle_beta   90.00
_cell.angle_gamma   90.00
#
_symmetry.space_group_name_H-M   'P 1'
#
loop_
_entity.id
_entity.type
_entity.pdbx_description
1 polymer ?
#
loop_
_entity_poly.entity_id
_entity_poly.type
_entity_poly.pdbx_seq_one_letter_code
_entity_poly.pdbx_strand_id
1 'polypeptide(L)'
;MHGRRHLAASLARALSQAPSRSISSTPSLLQTLDPTPQSPPLAAPAAGRLAEMRRRLQAETPSLGDFAYSVEVGTRKKPLPKPKWMKETIPGGAKYAAIKAKLRELKLHTVCEEARCPNLGECWSGGETGTATATIMILGDTCTRGCR
;
A
#
# COMPACT_ATOMS: atom_id res chain seq x y z
N MET A 1 39.45 -9.15 48.09
CA MET A 1 39.33 -8.28 46.90
C MET A 1 38.02 -8.61 46.20
N HIS A 2 37.03 -7.72 46.37
CA HIS A 2 35.88 -7.40 45.50
C HIS A 2 35.48 -8.47 44.45
N GLY A 3 34.29 -9.10 44.45
CA GLY A 3 32.96 -8.59 44.80
C GLY A 3 32.27 -8.00 43.57
N ARG A 4 31.24 -8.69 43.03
CA ARG A 4 29.99 -8.19 42.38
C ARG A 4 29.41 -9.29 41.47
N ARG A 5 28.43 -10.07 41.94
CA ARG A 5 26.99 -9.80 42.07
C ARG A 5 26.23 -10.06 40.76
N HIS A 6 25.56 -11.21 40.76
CA HIS A 6 24.37 -11.53 39.98
C HIS A 6 23.36 -10.38 40.03
N LEU A 7 22.79 -10.03 38.88
CA LEU A 7 21.57 -9.24 38.81
C LEU A 7 20.50 -10.08 38.12
N ALA A 8 19.59 -10.52 38.97
CA ALA A 8 18.37 -11.22 38.62
C ALA A 8 17.39 -10.30 37.89
N ALA A 9 16.50 -10.96 37.15
CA ALA A 9 15.32 -10.42 36.52
C ALA A 9 14.48 -9.51 37.43
N SER A 10 13.96 -8.41 36.87
CA SER A 10 12.61 -7.92 37.16
C SER A 10 12.28 -6.73 36.26
N LEU A 11 11.44 -6.93 35.24
CA LEU A 11 10.70 -5.84 34.61
C LEU A 11 9.27 -6.30 34.35
N ALA A 12 8.48 -6.29 35.42
CA ALA A 12 7.04 -6.38 35.36
C ALA A 12 6.44 -4.96 35.21
N ARG A 13 5.70 -4.77 34.12
CA ARG A 13 4.36 -4.15 34.04
C ARG A 13 4.17 -2.73 34.62
N ALA A 14 3.89 -1.78 33.71
CA ALA A 14 2.93 -0.71 33.99
C ALA A 14 2.16 -0.36 32.71
N LEU A 15 0.86 -0.64 32.75
CA LEU A 15 -0.16 -0.28 31.77
C LEU A 15 -0.57 1.19 31.95
N SER A 16 -1.11 1.74 30.86
CA SER A 16 -2.15 2.77 30.83
C SER A 16 -1.74 4.22 31.15
N GLN A 17 -1.86 5.07 30.12
CA GLN A 17 -2.51 6.37 30.25
C GLN A 17 -2.87 6.92 28.86
N ALA A 18 -4.17 6.89 28.55
CA ALA A 18 -4.76 7.65 27.45
C ALA A 18 -5.31 8.97 28.03
N PRO A 19 -5.14 10.13 27.38
CA PRO A 19 -5.68 11.38 27.87
C PRO A 19 -7.20 11.46 27.61
N SER A 20 -7.94 11.55 28.70
CA SER A 20 -9.38 11.80 28.80
C SER A 20 -9.74 13.20 28.29
N ARG A 21 -10.60 13.28 27.27
CA ARG A 21 -11.26 14.54 26.88
C ARG A 21 -12.55 14.72 27.69
N SER A 22 -12.57 15.76 28.51
CA SER A 22 -13.74 16.19 29.26
C SER A 22 -14.79 16.80 28.34
N ILE A 23 -16.05 16.39 28.55
CA ILE A 23 -17.23 16.97 27.92
C ILE A 23 -17.81 17.93 28.96
N SER A 24 -17.80 19.23 28.68
CA SER A 24 -18.49 20.22 29.51
C SER A 24 -19.65 20.80 28.72
N SER A 25 -20.84 20.46 29.21
CA SER A 25 -22.14 20.98 28.81
C SER A 25 -22.43 22.29 29.55
N THR A 26 -22.87 23.33 28.83
CA THR A 26 -23.79 24.33 29.39
C THR A 26 -24.83 24.77 28.36
N PRO A 27 -26.04 25.17 28.82
CA PRO A 27 -27.22 25.30 27.97
C PRO A 27 -27.52 26.75 27.54
N SER A 28 -28.17 26.83 26.38
CA SER A 28 -29.22 27.76 25.92
C SER A 28 -29.42 29.12 26.63
N LEU A 29 -29.29 30.22 25.87
CA LEU A 29 -30.19 31.36 26.00
C LEU A 29 -30.42 32.03 24.63
N LEU A 30 -31.70 32.25 24.31
CA LEU A 30 -32.26 32.90 23.13
C LEU A 30 -31.55 34.22 22.74
N GLN A 31 -31.44 34.47 21.42
CA GLN A 31 -31.94 35.71 20.81
C GLN A 31 -32.14 35.56 19.30
N THR A 32 -33.43 35.48 18.95
CA THR A 32 -34.13 36.09 17.81
C THR A 32 -33.30 36.81 16.73
N LEU A 33 -33.51 36.44 15.47
CA LEU A 33 -34.22 37.23 14.44
C LEU A 33 -33.84 36.68 13.05
N ASP A 34 -34.83 36.19 12.31
CA ASP A 34 -34.77 36.14 10.85
C ASP A 34 -34.66 37.59 10.32
N PRO A 35 -33.86 37.84 9.28
CA PRO A 35 -34.35 37.54 7.95
C PRO A 35 -33.29 36.91 7.03
N THR A 36 -33.67 35.81 6.38
CA THR A 36 -33.29 35.43 5.00
C THR A 36 -32.16 36.29 4.37
N PRO A 37 -30.93 35.78 4.22
CA PRO A 37 -29.96 36.43 3.36
C PRO A 37 -30.42 36.23 1.91
N GLN A 38 -30.97 37.29 1.31
CA GLN A 38 -31.14 37.38 -0.13
C GLN A 38 -29.79 37.09 -0.80
N SER A 39 -29.78 36.05 -1.61
CA SER A 39 -28.63 35.68 -2.44
C SER A 39 -28.30 36.85 -3.37
N PRO A 40 -27.05 37.33 -3.43
CA PRO A 40 -26.69 38.35 -4.42
C PRO A 40 -26.79 37.75 -5.83
N PRO A 41 -27.19 38.55 -6.84
CA PRO A 41 -27.29 38.07 -8.20
C PRO A 41 -25.90 37.72 -8.78
N LEU A 42 -25.92 36.67 -9.58
CA LEU A 42 -24.85 36.05 -10.33
C LEU A 42 -23.95 37.08 -11.05
N ALA A 43 -22.70 37.19 -10.64
CA ALA A 43 -21.64 37.79 -11.46
C ALA A 43 -20.66 36.67 -11.88
N ALA A 44 -20.80 36.21 -13.13
CA ALA A 44 -19.93 35.20 -13.73
C ALA A 44 -18.60 35.83 -14.20
N PRO A 45 -17.45 35.25 -13.78
CA PRO A 45 -16.44 34.86 -14.78
C PRO A 45 -15.76 33.51 -14.48
N ALA A 46 -16.31 32.68 -13.59
CA ALA A 46 -15.73 31.36 -13.27
C ALA A 46 -16.27 30.21 -14.15
N ALA A 47 -17.44 30.39 -14.78
CA ALA A 47 -18.10 29.34 -15.57
C ALA A 47 -17.27 28.92 -16.79
N GLY A 48 -16.61 29.87 -17.46
CA GLY A 48 -15.78 29.60 -18.64
C GLY A 48 -14.52 28.77 -18.31
N ARG A 49 -13.87 29.06 -17.18
CA ARG A 49 -12.64 28.34 -16.77
C ARG A 49 -12.93 26.90 -16.36
N LEU A 50 -14.05 26.66 -15.68
CA LEU A 50 -14.46 25.30 -15.31
C LEU A 50 -14.95 24.52 -16.53
N ALA A 51 -15.67 25.17 -17.46
CA ALA A 51 -16.07 24.56 -18.73
C ALA A 51 -14.84 24.19 -19.60
N GLU A 52 -13.84 25.06 -19.64
CA GLU A 52 -12.57 24.82 -20.32
C GLU A 52 -11.83 23.62 -19.74
N MET A 53 -11.68 23.59 -18.41
CA MET A 53 -11.01 22.49 -17.71
C MET A 53 -11.76 21.17 -17.93
N ARG A 54 -13.09 21.17 -17.90
CA ARG A 54 -13.91 19.98 -18.23
C ARG A 54 -13.70 19.52 -19.66
N ARG A 55 -13.66 20.45 -20.63
CA ARG A 55 -13.43 20.11 -22.05
C ARG A 55 -12.04 19.51 -22.27
N ARG A 56 -11.01 20.05 -21.63
CA ARG A 56 -9.64 19.51 -21.69
C ARG A 56 -9.55 18.12 -21.06
N LEU A 57 -10.13 17.94 -19.87
CA LEU A 57 -10.20 16.62 -19.23
C LEU A 57 -10.99 15.60 -20.07
N GLN A 58 -12.08 16.01 -20.72
CA GLN A 58 -12.85 15.14 -21.62
C GLN A 58 -12.09 14.77 -22.89
N ALA A 59 -11.20 15.64 -23.40
CA ALA A 59 -10.35 15.35 -24.55
C ALA A 59 -9.14 14.48 -24.20
N GLU A 60 -8.64 14.57 -22.97
CA GLU A 60 -7.41 13.89 -22.50
C GLU A 60 -7.70 12.59 -21.71
N THR A 61 -8.94 12.36 -21.27
CA THR A 61 -9.29 11.14 -20.54
C THR A 61 -9.42 9.96 -21.50
N PRO A 62 -8.67 8.86 -21.29
CA PRO A 62 -8.85 7.67 -22.10
C PRO A 62 -10.26 7.13 -21.88
N SER A 63 -10.91 6.71 -22.96
CA SER A 63 -12.24 6.13 -22.92
C SER A 63 -12.19 4.76 -22.24
N LEU A 64 -13.34 4.28 -21.73
CA LEU A 64 -13.48 2.90 -21.23
C LEU A 64 -13.11 1.85 -22.29
N GLY A 65 -13.19 2.18 -23.57
CA GLY A 65 -12.74 1.34 -24.68
C GLY A 65 -11.22 1.23 -24.79
N ASP A 66 -10.48 2.25 -24.35
CA ASP A 66 -9.01 2.25 -24.34
C ASP A 66 -8.43 1.37 -23.21
N PHE A 67 -9.23 1.15 -22.15
CA PHE A 67 -8.92 0.22 -21.07
C PHE A 67 -9.62 -1.13 -21.18
N ALA A 68 -10.46 -1.32 -22.19
CA ALA A 68 -11.13 -2.58 -22.45
C ALA A 68 -10.09 -3.61 -22.90
N TYR A 69 -9.53 -4.34 -21.93
CA TYR A 69 -8.92 -5.63 -22.22
C TYR A 69 -10.05 -6.58 -22.60
N SER A 70 -10.21 -6.84 -23.90
CA SER A 70 -11.18 -7.83 -24.36
C SER A 70 -10.79 -9.20 -23.79
N VAL A 71 -11.60 -9.71 -22.84
CA VAL A 71 -11.57 -11.14 -22.49
C VAL A 71 -12.34 -11.88 -23.58
N GLU A 72 -11.73 -12.02 -24.76
CA GLU A 72 -12.20 -12.98 -25.73
C GLU A 72 -11.80 -14.38 -25.23
N VAL A 73 -12.76 -15.09 -24.64
CA VAL A 73 -12.64 -16.51 -24.30
C VAL A 73 -12.68 -17.30 -25.61
N GLY A 74 -11.55 -17.33 -26.32
CA GLY A 74 -11.44 -18.05 -27.58
C GLY A 74 -10.48 -17.38 -28.54
N THR A 75 -9.43 -18.11 -28.91
CA THR A 75 -8.27 -17.73 -29.73
C THR A 75 -7.17 -16.99 -28.97
N ARG A 76 -6.00 -17.62 -28.85
CA ARG A 76 -4.81 -17.07 -28.17
C ARG A 76 -4.28 -15.87 -28.96
N LYS A 77 -4.81 -14.67 -28.72
CA LYS A 77 -4.11 -13.41 -29.07
C LYS A 77 -2.77 -13.41 -28.33
N LYS A 78 -1.67 -13.15 -29.06
CA LYS A 78 -0.34 -13.02 -28.44
C LYS A 78 -0.43 -11.91 -27.38
N PRO A 79 -0.05 -12.17 -26.12
CA PRO A 79 -0.07 -11.14 -25.09
C PRO A 79 0.76 -9.95 -25.54
N LEU A 80 0.22 -8.74 -25.38
CA LEU A 80 1.01 -7.53 -25.57
C LEU A 80 2.23 -7.60 -24.62
N PRO A 81 3.44 -7.28 -25.11
CA PRO A 81 4.63 -7.33 -24.28
C PRO A 81 4.52 -6.32 -23.14
N LYS A 82 5.04 -6.69 -21.96
CA LYS A 82 5.11 -5.76 -20.82
C LYS A 82 5.88 -4.48 -21.22
N PRO A 83 5.41 -3.28 -20.81
CA PRO A 83 6.14 -2.03 -21.00
C PRO A 83 7.55 -2.10 -20.43
N LYS A 84 8.50 -1.34 -21.01
CA LYS A 84 9.91 -1.37 -20.58
C LYS A 84 10.09 -1.01 -19.10
N TRP A 85 9.32 -0.04 -18.60
CA TRP A 85 9.40 0.42 -17.20
C TRP A 85 8.91 -0.60 -16.17
N MET A 86 8.17 -1.64 -16.59
CA MET A 86 7.68 -2.72 -15.70
C MET A 86 8.63 -3.93 -15.68
N LYS A 87 9.69 -3.91 -16.49
CA LYS A 87 10.65 -5.01 -16.56
C LYS A 87 11.74 -4.79 -15.53
N GLU A 88 11.95 -5.78 -14.68
CA GLU A 88 13.03 -5.79 -13.70
C GLU A 88 14.19 -6.66 -14.18
N THR A 89 15.37 -6.39 -13.62
CA THR A 89 16.59 -7.14 -13.91
C THR A 89 16.58 -8.50 -13.23
N ILE A 90 17.31 -9.47 -13.79
CA ILE A 90 17.42 -10.81 -13.20
C ILE A 90 18.12 -10.70 -11.84
N PRO A 91 17.52 -11.23 -10.76
CA PRO A 91 18.08 -11.16 -9.41
C PRO A 91 19.39 -11.95 -9.31
N GLY A 92 20.39 -11.37 -8.65
CA GLY A 92 21.72 -11.96 -8.47
C GLY A 92 22.45 -11.42 -7.24
N GLY A 93 23.63 -11.97 -6.95
CA GLY A 93 24.48 -11.55 -5.83
C GLY A 93 24.57 -12.56 -4.68
N ALA A 94 25.57 -12.37 -3.81
CA ALA A 94 25.91 -13.32 -2.75
C ALA A 94 24.81 -13.44 -1.67
N LYS A 95 24.21 -12.31 -1.23
CA LYS A 95 23.11 -12.30 -0.24
C LYS A 95 21.87 -13.02 -0.76
N TYR A 96 21.48 -12.75 -2.01
CA TYR A 96 20.40 -13.44 -2.69
C TYR A 96 20.62 -14.95 -2.71
N ALA A 97 21.81 -15.40 -3.14
CA ALA A 97 22.16 -16.82 -3.18
C ALA A 97 22.14 -17.47 -1.78
N ALA A 98 22.63 -16.76 -0.76
CA ALA A 98 22.63 -17.24 0.62
C ALA A 98 21.22 -17.43 1.18
N ILE A 99 20.31 -16.47 0.95
CA ILE A 99 18.91 -16.60 1.38
C ILE A 99 18.22 -17.73 0.62
N LYS A 100 18.42 -17.81 -0.69
CA LYS A 100 17.88 -18.89 -1.52
C LYS A 100 18.31 -20.27 -1.02
N ALA A 101 19.59 -20.43 -0.69
CA ALA A 101 20.12 -21.67 -0.15
C ALA A 101 19.47 -22.01 1.20
N LYS A 102 19.40 -21.04 2.13
CA LYS A 102 18.79 -21.22 3.46
C LYS A 102 17.31 -21.60 3.37
N LEU A 103 16.53 -20.94 2.52
CA LEU A 103 15.11 -21.25 2.35
C LEU A 103 14.90 -22.69 1.85
N ARG A 104 15.74 -23.15 0.92
CA ARG A 104 15.71 -24.52 0.41
C ARG A 104 16.15 -25.55 1.44
N GLU A 105 17.22 -25.25 2.17
CA GLU A 105 17.71 -26.09 3.27
C GLU A 105 16.62 -26.30 4.34
N LEU A 106 15.96 -25.21 4.74
CA LEU A 106 14.90 -25.22 5.73
C LEU A 106 13.53 -25.68 5.19
N LYS A 107 13.43 -25.97 3.89
CA LYS A 107 12.19 -26.36 3.20
C LYS A 107 11.03 -25.38 3.46
N LEU A 108 11.34 -24.08 3.41
CA LEU A 108 10.37 -23.01 3.61
C LEU A 108 9.88 -22.44 2.29
N HIS A 109 8.57 -22.25 2.18
CA HIS A 109 7.95 -21.58 1.05
C HIS A 109 7.90 -20.07 1.25
N THR A 110 8.00 -19.30 0.17
CA THR A 110 7.92 -17.84 0.23
C THR A 110 6.99 -17.31 -0.85
N VAL A 111 6.21 -16.28 -0.51
CA VAL A 111 5.39 -15.58 -1.51
C VAL A 111 6.27 -14.93 -2.59
N CYS A 112 7.52 -14.61 -2.26
CA CYS A 112 8.47 -14.00 -3.18
C CYS A 112 8.72 -14.91 -4.40
N GLU A 113 8.91 -16.22 -4.20
CA GLU A 113 9.10 -17.20 -5.27
C GLU A 113 7.77 -17.65 -5.89
N GLU A 114 6.77 -18.00 -5.07
CA GLU A 114 5.48 -18.54 -5.56
C GLU A 114 4.72 -17.53 -6.43
N ALA A 115 4.70 -16.26 -6.04
CA ALA A 115 4.04 -15.20 -6.80
C ALA A 115 4.91 -14.60 -7.92
N ARG A 116 6.14 -15.08 -8.10
CA ARG A 116 7.14 -14.52 -9.03
C ARG A 116 7.29 -13.01 -8.84
N CYS A 117 7.49 -12.60 -7.59
CA CYS A 117 7.56 -11.19 -7.21
C CYS A 117 8.66 -10.48 -8.01
N PRO A 118 8.37 -9.34 -8.68
CA PRO A 118 9.39 -8.60 -9.43
C PRO A 118 10.50 -8.05 -8.53
N ASN A 119 10.23 -7.84 -7.24
CA ASN A 119 11.17 -7.22 -6.29
C ASN A 119 12.06 -8.25 -5.56
N LEU A 120 12.02 -9.53 -5.96
CA LEU A 120 12.75 -10.63 -5.32
C LEU A 120 14.24 -10.32 -5.14
N GLY A 121 14.88 -9.73 -6.15
CA GLY A 121 16.31 -9.39 -6.12
C GLY A 121 16.65 -8.33 -5.08
N GLU A 122 15.87 -7.26 -5.03
CA GLU A 122 16.08 -6.17 -4.08
C GLU A 122 15.81 -6.64 -2.64
N CYS A 123 14.66 -7.28 -2.39
CA CYS A 123 14.28 -7.73 -1.06
C CYS A 123 15.34 -8.67 -0.45
N TRP A 124 15.82 -9.66 -1.20
CA TRP A 124 16.78 -10.64 -0.68
C TRP A 124 18.23 -10.16 -0.68
N SER A 125 18.57 -9.16 -1.50
CA SER A 125 19.90 -8.53 -1.44
C SER A 125 19.98 -7.42 -0.40
N GLY A 126 18.82 -6.92 0.04
CA GLY A 126 18.64 -5.84 1.00
C GLY A 126 18.53 -4.45 0.39
N GLY A 127 18.51 -4.34 -0.94
CA GLY A 127 18.42 -3.07 -1.67
C GLY A 127 19.40 -2.02 -1.15
N GLU A 128 18.93 -0.76 -1.12
CA GLU A 128 19.68 0.38 -0.58
C GLU A 128 19.82 0.33 0.94
N THR A 129 18.85 -0.27 1.62
CA THR A 129 18.79 -0.37 3.10
C THR A 129 19.80 -1.37 3.67
N GLY A 130 20.40 -2.21 2.82
CA GLY A 130 21.32 -3.29 3.19
C GLY A 130 20.68 -4.47 3.93
N THR A 131 19.41 -4.37 4.31
CA THR A 131 18.69 -5.34 5.15
C THR A 131 17.91 -6.32 4.30
N ALA A 132 18.37 -7.57 4.25
CA ALA A 132 17.71 -8.59 3.47
C ALA A 132 16.42 -9.08 4.14
N THR A 133 15.34 -9.13 3.37
CA THR A 133 13.98 -9.42 3.84
C THR A 133 13.34 -10.51 2.98
N ALA A 134 12.65 -11.46 3.62
CA ALA A 134 11.86 -12.48 2.94
C ALA A 134 10.51 -12.67 3.66
N THR A 135 9.45 -12.95 2.90
CA THR A 135 8.12 -13.22 3.43
C THR A 135 7.80 -14.70 3.29
N ILE A 136 7.78 -15.39 4.42
CA ILE A 136 7.62 -16.85 4.51
C ILE A 136 6.12 -17.20 4.55
N MET A 137 5.74 -18.26 3.83
CA MET A 137 4.42 -18.88 3.88
C MET A 137 4.47 -20.08 4.84
N ILE A 138 3.75 -19.98 5.95
CA ILE A 138 3.82 -20.97 7.04
C ILE A 138 3.02 -22.25 6.79
N LEU A 139 2.01 -22.22 5.93
CA LEU A 139 1.11 -23.36 5.66
C LEU A 139 1.43 -24.08 4.33
N GLY A 140 2.64 -23.89 3.80
CA GLY A 140 3.04 -24.41 2.49
C GLY A 140 2.76 -23.44 1.35
N ASP A 141 2.84 -23.96 0.12
CA ASP A 141 2.63 -23.23 -1.14
C ASP A 141 1.17 -23.20 -1.62
N THR A 142 0.37 -24.17 -1.20
CA THR A 142 -0.96 -24.40 -1.75
C THR A 142 -2.03 -23.63 -0.97
N CYS A 143 -2.72 -22.71 -1.67
CA CYS A 143 -3.89 -22.02 -1.14
C CYS A 143 -5.18 -22.67 -1.67
N THR A 144 -6.13 -23.00 -0.78
CA THR A 144 -7.43 -23.58 -1.17
C THR A 144 -8.45 -22.55 -1.67
N ARG A 145 -8.08 -21.26 -1.68
CA ARG A 145 -8.95 -20.17 -2.15
C ARG A 145 -8.65 -19.85 -3.63
N GLY A 146 -9.70 -19.63 -4.42
CA GLY A 146 -9.61 -19.21 -5.82
C GLY A 146 -9.73 -17.70 -6.02
N CYS A 147 -8.84 -16.91 -5.40
CA CYS A 147 -8.84 -15.45 -5.55
C CYS A 147 -8.59 -15.03 -7.02
N ARG A 148 -9.33 -14.04 -7.52
CA ARG A 148 -9.19 -13.45 -8.86
C ARG A 148 -9.05 -11.95 -8.77
#